data_AF-A0A7S2DXJ2-F1
#
_entry.id   AF-A0A7S2DXJ2-F1
#
_cell.length_a   1.000
_cell.length_b   1.000
_cell.length_c   1.000
_cell.angle_alpha   90.00
_cell.angle_beta   90.00
_cell.angle_gamma   90.00
#
_symmetry.space_group_name_H-M   'P 1'
#
loop_
_entity.id
_entity.type
_entity.pdbx_description
1 polymer ?
#
loop_
_entity_poly.entity_id
_entity_poly.type
_entity_poly.pdbx_seq_one_letter_code
_entity_poly.pdbx_strand_id
1 'polypeptide(L)'
;WPAARQPPKPPARPSRLDPPFIDDPTFKHPDQQKQGEVDWLMKHSGGTNQDLPPLPPEYEWIKDAAEKNDNAWIAVRKKVPKATTDAIRKATMQLQDVLYTRRPHLIRQQVEVAIDQNKAGEGPSAKAIRQSTEYADKLEEHEKERQLEQARHEESMEQEFEECRLEELLAPVRSGVAQAGFGHGHPAERTRRRLFVKVLLRRSRALELLGENEA
;
A
#
# COMPACT_ATOMS: atom_id res chain seq x y z
N TRP A 1 34.94 -15.42 -22.06
CA TRP A 1 33.53 -15.18 -22.43
C TRP A 1 33.01 -14.04 -21.57
N PRO A 2 32.48 -12.94 -22.14
CA PRO A 2 31.92 -11.88 -21.31
C PRO A 2 30.53 -12.29 -20.81
N ALA A 3 30.26 -12.06 -19.52
CA ALA A 3 28.97 -12.35 -18.90
C ALA A 3 27.85 -11.58 -19.60
N ALA A 4 26.77 -12.27 -19.94
CA ALA A 4 25.59 -11.66 -20.56
C ALA A 4 25.04 -10.58 -19.61
N ARG A 5 24.98 -9.33 -20.08
CA ARG A 5 24.38 -8.23 -19.32
C ARG A 5 22.90 -8.55 -19.16
N GLN A 6 22.46 -8.76 -17.91
CA GLN A 6 21.04 -8.90 -17.63
C GLN A 6 20.34 -7.59 -18.02
N PRO A 7 19.18 -7.66 -18.70
CA PRO A 7 18.40 -6.48 -19.00
C PRO A 7 18.01 -5.78 -17.70
N PRO A 8 17.90 -4.44 -17.70
CA PRO A 8 17.43 -3.69 -16.54
C PRO A 8 16.04 -4.21 -16.14
N LYS A 9 15.83 -4.33 -14.82
CA LYS A 9 14.55 -4.75 -14.27
C LYS A 9 13.47 -3.80 -14.84
N PRO A 10 12.40 -4.31 -15.48
CA PRO A 10 11.36 -3.45 -16.00
C PRO A 10 10.78 -2.59 -14.86
N PRO A 11 10.37 -1.34 -15.14
CA PRO A 11 9.77 -0.50 -14.11
C PRO A 11 8.59 -1.26 -13.50
N ALA A 12 8.58 -1.35 -12.17
CA ALA A 12 7.47 -1.97 -11.46
C ALA A 12 6.20 -1.26 -11.90
N ARG A 13 5.18 -2.03 -12.35
CA ARG A 13 3.86 -1.46 -12.61
C ARG A 13 3.47 -0.64 -11.37
N PRO A 14 2.95 0.60 -11.53
CA PRO A 14 2.48 1.37 -10.39
C PRO A 14 1.46 0.51 -9.66
N SER A 15 1.82 0.04 -8.46
CA SER A 15 0.86 -0.67 -7.63
C SER A 15 -0.23 0.33 -7.31
N ARG A 16 -1.48 -0.08 -7.50
CA ARG A 16 -2.68 0.76 -7.33
C ARG A 16 -2.83 1.35 -5.91
N LEU A 17 -1.98 0.91 -4.97
CA LEU A 17 -1.92 1.31 -3.57
C LEU A 17 -0.67 2.14 -3.27
N ASP A 18 -0.76 3.44 -3.53
CA ASP A 18 0.27 4.36 -3.06
C ASP A 18 0.21 4.51 -1.53
N PRO A 19 1.37 4.57 -0.86
CA PRO A 19 1.42 4.74 0.58
C PRO A 19 0.76 6.07 0.96
N PRO A 20 -0.06 6.09 2.02
CA PRO A 20 -0.63 7.33 2.50
C PRO A 20 0.51 8.25 2.96
N PHE A 21 0.35 9.53 2.68
CA PHE A 21 1.20 10.53 3.31
C PHE A 21 0.72 10.71 4.75
N ILE A 22 1.49 10.19 5.71
CA ILE A 22 1.28 10.43 7.12
C ILE A 22 1.82 11.82 7.42
N ASP A 23 0.93 12.80 7.40
CA ASP A 23 1.21 14.13 7.92
C ASP A 23 0.75 14.19 9.39
N ASP A 24 1.68 14.23 10.36
CA ASP A 24 1.47 14.82 11.71
C ASP A 24 2.70 14.74 12.65
N PRO A 25 2.94 15.73 13.55
CA PRO A 25 2.24 15.71 14.85
C PRO A 25 1.91 17.11 15.45
N THR A 26 1.96 18.17 14.64
CA THR A 26 1.60 19.54 15.05
C THR A 26 0.96 20.34 13.93
N PHE A 27 0.50 19.73 12.84
CA PHE A 27 0.02 20.56 11.73
C PHE A 27 -1.25 21.34 12.11
N LYS A 28 -1.08 22.64 12.31
CA LYS A 28 -2.11 23.66 12.17
C LYS A 28 -1.56 24.77 11.28
N HIS A 29 -2.30 25.11 10.22
CA HIS A 29 -1.98 26.26 9.37
C HIS A 29 -3.28 26.83 8.77
N PRO A 30 -3.42 28.15 8.49
CA PRO A 30 -2.61 29.31 8.92
C PRO A 30 -3.31 30.27 9.91
N ASP A 31 -4.65 30.40 9.90
CA ASP A 31 -5.45 31.39 10.66
C ASP A 31 -6.26 30.78 11.83
N GLN A 32 -6.06 29.49 12.10
CA GLN A 32 -7.12 28.61 12.62
C GLN A 32 -7.16 28.39 14.14
N GLN A 33 -6.28 29.04 14.88
CA GLN A 33 -6.51 29.28 16.31
C GLN A 33 -5.90 30.63 16.63
N LYS A 34 -6.76 31.60 16.93
CA LYS A 34 -6.37 32.97 17.24
C LYS A 34 -5.33 32.99 18.36
N GLN A 35 -4.13 33.47 18.02
CA GLN A 35 -3.38 34.49 18.75
C GLN A 35 -4.13 35.12 19.95
N GLY A 36 -4.20 34.45 21.10
CA GLY A 36 -4.66 35.09 22.33
C GLY A 36 -5.17 34.17 23.43
N GLU A 37 -5.80 33.04 23.12
CA GLU A 37 -6.15 32.07 24.17
C GLU A 37 -4.95 31.17 24.40
N VAL A 38 -3.99 31.72 25.14
CA VAL A 38 -3.20 30.93 26.08
C VAL A 38 -4.18 29.94 26.70
N ASP A 39 -3.94 28.64 26.62
CA ASP A 39 -4.82 27.65 27.26
C ASP A 39 -4.60 27.81 28.77
N TRP A 40 -5.27 28.81 29.34
CA TRP A 40 -5.09 29.28 30.69
C TRP A 40 -6.25 28.78 31.53
N LEU A 41 -5.92 28.13 32.65
CA LEU A 41 -6.89 27.45 33.49
C LEU A 41 -7.67 28.44 34.38
N MET A 42 -6.95 29.40 34.96
CA MET A 42 -7.52 30.40 35.86
C MET A 42 -6.57 31.59 36.04
N LYS A 43 -7.13 32.73 36.46
CA LYS A 43 -6.37 33.90 36.91
C LYS A 43 -6.52 34.08 38.42
N HIS A 44 -5.47 34.56 39.05
CA HIS A 44 -5.47 34.93 40.46
C HIS A 44 -4.92 36.35 40.59
N SER A 45 -5.68 37.24 41.23
CA SER A 45 -5.30 38.62 41.45
C SER A 45 -5.06 38.87 42.94
N GLY A 46 -3.87 39.38 43.26
CA GLY A 46 -3.44 39.62 44.64
C GLY A 46 -2.73 38.42 45.26
N GLY A 47 -1.63 38.69 45.96
CA GLY A 47 -0.81 37.67 46.63
C GLY A 47 0.58 37.49 46.01
N THR A 48 1.45 36.87 46.79
CA THR A 48 2.79 36.44 46.37
C THR A 48 2.72 35.02 45.79
N ASN A 49 3.79 34.53 45.14
CA ASN A 49 3.84 33.18 44.56
C ASN A 49 3.52 32.05 45.58
N GLN A 50 3.63 32.33 46.88
CA GLN A 50 3.32 31.37 47.95
C GLN A 50 1.82 31.26 48.26
N ASP A 51 1.02 32.25 47.86
CA ASP A 51 -0.43 32.30 48.13
C ASP A 51 -1.25 31.64 47.01
N LEU A 52 -0.58 31.17 45.95
CA LEU A 52 -1.23 30.59 44.78
C LEU A 52 -1.68 29.14 45.05
N PRO A 53 -2.89 28.75 44.60
CA PRO A 53 -3.37 27.39 44.80
C PRO A 53 -2.54 26.38 43.99
N PRO A 54 -2.46 25.12 44.44
CA PRO A 54 -1.74 24.07 43.74
C PRO A 54 -2.39 23.79 42.37
N LEU A 55 -1.56 23.74 41.33
CA LEU A 55 -1.99 23.45 39.97
C LEU A 55 -1.82 21.98 39.59
N PRO A 56 -2.60 21.48 38.62
CA PRO A 56 -2.31 20.21 37.96
C PRO A 56 -0.89 20.21 37.37
N PRO A 57 -0.23 19.04 37.25
CA PRO A 57 1.17 18.94 36.82
C PRO A 57 1.42 19.47 35.40
N GLU A 58 0.37 19.59 34.58
CA GLU A 58 0.43 20.10 33.21
C GLU A 58 0.42 21.64 33.13
N TYR A 59 0.15 22.36 34.22
CA TYR A 59 0.01 23.81 34.24
C TYR A 59 1.09 24.45 35.13
N GLU A 60 1.44 25.71 34.82
CA GLU A 60 2.38 26.52 35.58
C GLU A 60 1.86 27.94 35.76
N TRP A 61 2.18 28.57 36.89
CA TRP A 61 1.84 29.95 37.15
C TRP A 61 2.81 30.89 36.44
N ILE A 62 2.28 31.78 35.63
CA ILE A 62 3.02 32.83 34.91
C ILE A 62 2.40 34.18 35.29
N LYS A 63 3.22 35.23 35.48
CA LYS A 63 2.69 36.57 35.72
C LYS A 63 1.89 37.07 34.52
N ASP A 64 0.73 37.66 34.79
CA ASP A 64 -0.09 38.28 33.75
C ASP A 64 0.56 39.60 33.30
N ALA A 65 1.21 39.60 32.14
CA ALA A 65 1.80 40.81 31.57
C ALA A 65 0.77 41.78 30.98
N ALA A 66 -0.50 41.36 30.85
CA ALA A 66 -1.58 42.20 30.31
C ALA A 66 -2.27 43.05 31.39
N GLU A 67 -2.20 42.65 32.66
CA GLU A 67 -2.76 43.43 33.77
C GLU A 67 -1.74 44.43 34.32
N LYS A 68 -2.19 45.67 34.61
CA LYS A 68 -1.35 46.72 35.24
C LYS A 68 -0.99 46.44 36.70
N ASN A 69 -1.47 45.32 37.26
CA ASN A 69 -1.31 44.97 38.65
C ASN A 69 -0.18 43.95 38.79
N ASP A 70 0.91 44.30 39.49
CA ASP A 70 2.12 43.46 39.61
C ASP A 70 1.90 42.10 40.30
N ASN A 71 0.71 41.90 40.88
CA ASN A 71 0.26 40.72 41.63
C ASN A 71 -0.80 39.90 40.87
N ALA A 72 -0.87 40.01 39.54
CA ALA A 72 -1.74 39.20 38.70
C ALA A 72 -0.99 37.97 38.16
N TRP A 73 -1.59 36.79 38.32
CA TRP A 73 -1.05 35.50 37.90
C TRP A 73 -2.04 34.74 37.02
N ILE A 74 -1.53 34.05 36.00
CA ILE A 74 -2.28 33.18 35.11
C ILE A 74 -1.70 31.76 35.19
N ALA A 75 -2.55 30.76 35.34
CA ALA A 75 -2.16 29.36 35.21
C ALA A 75 -2.18 28.96 33.74
N VAL A 76 -1.02 28.70 33.13
CA VAL A 76 -0.87 28.40 31.71
C VAL A 76 -0.39 26.96 31.51
N ARG A 77 -0.87 26.27 30.48
CA ARG A 77 -0.38 24.93 30.15
C ARG A 77 1.11 24.95 29.80
N LYS A 78 1.88 24.05 30.39
CA LYS A 78 3.33 23.92 30.15
C LYS A 78 3.63 23.70 28.68
N LYS A 79 4.63 24.41 28.16
CA LYS A 79 5.12 24.20 26.80
C LYS A 79 5.80 22.84 26.71
N VAL A 80 5.41 22.05 25.71
CA VAL A 80 6.08 20.79 25.37
C VAL A 80 7.55 21.10 25.03
N PRO A 81 8.55 20.42 25.64
CA PRO A 81 9.94 20.73 25.40
C PRO A 81 10.30 20.51 23.91
N LYS A 82 11.24 21.31 23.42
CA LYS A 82 11.70 21.20 22.02
C LYS A 82 12.22 19.78 21.71
N ALA A 83 12.90 19.16 22.68
CA ALA A 83 13.39 17.79 22.58
C ALA A 83 12.26 16.79 22.28
N THR A 84 11.13 16.88 23.00
CA THR A 84 9.97 16.02 22.76
C THR A 84 9.33 16.33 21.40
N THR A 85 9.23 17.59 20.98
CA THR A 85 8.70 17.90 19.64
C THR A 85 9.58 17.36 18.51
N ASP A 86 10.90 17.40 18.68
CA ASP A 86 11.85 16.86 17.71
C ASP A 86 11.83 15.32 17.69
N ALA A 87 11.64 14.68 18.86
CA ALA A 87 11.46 13.24 18.98
C ALA A 87 10.21 12.78 18.21
N ILE A 88 9.07 13.47 18.39
CA ILE A 88 7.83 13.10 17.69
C ILE A 88 8.00 13.25 16.17
N ARG A 89 8.63 14.35 15.70
CA ARG A 89 8.91 14.53 14.26
C ARG A 89 9.75 13.40 13.69
N LYS A 90 10.80 13.01 14.41
CA LYS A 90 11.68 11.91 14.00
C LYS A 90 10.91 10.58 13.94
N ALA A 91 10.08 10.31 14.95
CA ALA A 91 9.25 9.10 15.00
C ALA A 91 8.25 9.04 13.84
N THR A 92 7.58 10.16 13.51
CA THR A 92 6.68 10.22 12.35
C THR A 92 7.43 10.00 11.04
N MET A 93 8.59 10.63 10.83
CA MET A 93 9.38 10.42 9.62
C MET A 93 9.79 8.95 9.46
N GLN A 94 10.21 8.30 10.55
CA GLN A 94 10.54 6.87 10.52
C GLN A 94 9.34 6.01 10.14
N LEU A 95 8.15 6.31 10.67
CA LEU A 95 6.92 5.60 10.31
C LEU A 95 6.59 5.80 8.81
N GLN A 96 6.74 7.03 8.31
CA GLN A 96 6.52 7.37 6.91
C GLN A 96 7.49 6.64 5.97
N ASP A 97 8.78 6.59 6.31
CA ASP A 97 9.80 5.87 5.53
C ASP A 97 9.47 4.38 5.43
N VAL A 98 8.98 3.79 6.53
CA VAL A 98 8.59 2.37 6.55
C VAL A 98 7.36 2.12 5.67
N LEU A 99 6.38 3.02 5.61
CA LEU A 99 5.25 2.87 4.69
C LEU A 99 5.70 2.79 3.22
N TYR A 100 6.71 3.58 2.83
CA TYR A 100 7.25 3.55 1.46
C TYR A 100 7.92 2.23 1.11
N THR A 101 8.33 1.42 2.08
CA THR A 101 8.86 0.08 1.81
C THR A 101 7.81 -0.89 1.27
N ARG A 102 6.51 -0.58 1.46
CA ARG A 102 5.37 -1.41 1.04
C ARG A 102 5.42 -2.85 1.56
N ARG A 103 6.04 -3.05 2.73
CA ARG A 103 6.18 -4.36 3.38
C ARG A 103 5.29 -4.43 4.61
N PRO A 104 4.18 -5.20 4.58
CA PRO A 104 3.21 -5.21 5.69
C PRO A 104 3.83 -5.57 7.04
N HIS A 105 4.72 -6.57 7.06
CA HIS A 105 5.40 -7.01 8.29
C HIS A 105 6.25 -5.92 8.94
N LEU A 106 7.01 -5.13 8.16
CA LEU A 106 7.82 -4.03 8.68
C LEU A 106 6.92 -2.89 9.18
N ILE A 107 5.83 -2.62 8.46
CA ILE A 107 4.86 -1.58 8.84
C ILE A 107 4.22 -1.93 10.19
N ARG A 108 3.77 -3.18 10.39
CA ARG A 108 3.18 -3.63 11.67
C ARG A 108 4.19 -3.52 12.83
N GLN A 109 5.44 -3.94 12.63
CA GLN A 109 6.48 -3.82 13.63
C GLN A 109 6.74 -2.36 14.03
N GLN A 110 6.82 -1.45 13.05
CA GLN A 110 7.03 -0.03 13.32
C GLN A 110 5.81 0.63 13.98
N VAL A 111 4.59 0.16 13.66
CA VAL A 111 3.35 0.60 14.30
C VAL A 111 3.34 0.25 15.78
N GLU A 112 3.78 -0.94 16.18
CA GLU A 112 3.87 -1.32 17.60
C GLU A 112 4.79 -0.36 18.37
N VAL A 113 5.96 -0.05 17.81
CA VAL A 113 6.89 0.93 18.38
C VAL A 113 6.26 2.32 18.45
N ALA A 114 5.53 2.74 17.41
CA ALA A 114 4.84 4.03 17.38
C ALA A 114 3.73 4.13 18.43
N ILE A 115 3.01 3.04 18.70
CA ILE A 115 1.99 2.98 19.76
C ILE A 115 2.63 3.19 21.13
N ASP A 116 3.77 2.54 21.40
CA ASP A 116 4.46 2.69 22.68
C ASP A 116 5.07 4.08 22.86
N GLN A 117 5.62 4.67 21.80
CA GLN A 117 6.10 6.05 21.81
C GLN A 117 4.94 7.06 22.02
N ASN A 118 3.76 6.80 21.44
CA ASN A 118 2.58 7.65 21.63
C ASN A 118 2.08 7.58 23.09
N LYS A 119 2.07 6.40 23.72
CA LYS A 119 1.77 6.27 25.16
C LYS A 119 2.74 7.09 26.03
N ALA A 120 4.00 7.21 25.61
CA ALA A 120 5.01 8.04 26.27
C ALA A 120 4.89 9.54 25.94
N GLY A 121 4.00 9.94 25.03
CA GLY A 121 3.85 11.33 24.57
C GLY A 121 4.93 11.80 23.59
N GLU A 122 5.75 10.88 23.07
CA GLU A 122 6.90 11.15 22.19
C GLU A 122 6.75 10.53 20.79
N GLY A 123 5.58 9.97 20.49
CA GLY A 123 5.33 9.20 19.28
C GLY A 123 4.31 9.79 18.31
N PRO A 124 4.17 9.20 17.11
CA PRO A 124 3.28 9.68 16.07
C PRO A 124 1.83 9.73 16.54
N SER A 125 1.02 10.60 15.94
CA SER A 125 -0.37 10.78 16.34
C SER A 125 -1.19 9.49 16.21
N ALA A 126 -2.27 9.37 17.00
CA ALA A 126 -3.16 8.22 16.92
C ALA A 126 -3.79 8.04 15.52
N LYS A 127 -3.97 9.16 14.79
CA LYS A 127 -4.43 9.15 13.40
C LYS A 127 -3.38 8.56 12.47
N ALA A 128 -2.12 8.98 12.60
CA ALA A 128 -1.00 8.45 11.83
C ALA A 128 -0.86 6.94 11.99
N ILE A 129 -0.97 6.45 13.22
CA ILE A 129 -0.95 5.02 13.54
C ILE A 129 -2.10 4.28 12.84
N ARG A 130 -3.34 4.79 12.92
CA ARG A 130 -4.51 4.18 12.25
C ARG A 130 -4.35 4.12 10.72
N GLN A 131 -3.89 5.20 10.11
CA GLN A 131 -3.64 5.23 8.66
C GLN A 131 -2.57 4.21 8.25
N SER A 132 -1.56 4.02 9.09
CA SER A 132 -0.49 3.04 8.86
C SER A 132 -1.01 1.61 8.96
N THR A 133 -1.86 1.30 9.94
CA THR A 133 -2.48 -0.02 10.09
C THR A 133 -3.41 -0.33 8.91
N GLU A 134 -4.28 0.61 8.53
CA GLU A 134 -5.19 0.44 7.40
C GLU A 134 -4.43 0.22 6.09
N TYR A 135 -3.28 0.89 5.91
CA TYR A 135 -2.44 0.68 4.74
C TYR A 135 -1.79 -0.71 4.73
N ALA A 136 -1.30 -1.18 5.88
CA ALA A 136 -0.75 -2.52 6.00
C ALA A 136 -1.80 -3.60 5.66
N ASP A 137 -3.03 -3.44 6.17
CA ASP A 137 -4.14 -4.38 5.87
C ASP A 137 -4.48 -4.40 4.38
N LYS A 138 -4.57 -3.22 3.73
CA LYS A 138 -4.78 -3.12 2.27
C LYS A 138 -3.69 -3.78 1.45
N LEU A 139 -2.43 -3.67 1.89
CA LEU A 139 -1.32 -4.32 1.21
C LEU A 139 -1.42 -5.85 1.33
N GLU A 140 -1.78 -6.37 2.50
CA GLU A 140 -1.98 -7.81 2.71
C GLU A 140 -3.15 -8.36 1.89
N GLU A 141 -4.27 -7.64 1.83
CA GLU A 141 -5.41 -7.99 0.99
C GLU A 141 -5.02 -8.06 -0.49
N HIS A 142 -4.30 -7.06 -0.99
CA HIS A 142 -3.83 -7.04 -2.36
C HIS A 142 -2.80 -8.15 -2.65
N GLU A 143 -1.93 -8.49 -1.68
CA GLU A 143 -1.03 -9.64 -1.82
C GLU A 143 -1.79 -10.96 -1.91
N LYS A 144 -2.82 -11.15 -1.08
CA LYS A 144 -3.70 -12.33 -1.12
C LYS A 144 -4.47 -12.43 -2.43
N GLU A 145 -5.04 -11.32 -2.91
CA GLU A 145 -5.75 -11.27 -4.20
C GLU A 145 -4.82 -11.70 -5.35
N ARG A 146 -3.60 -11.17 -5.39
CA ARG A 146 -2.62 -11.56 -6.43
C ARG A 146 -2.23 -13.04 -6.36
N GLN A 147 -2.02 -13.58 -5.16
CA GLN A 147 -1.70 -15.01 -5.00
C GLN A 147 -2.88 -15.88 -5.45
N LEU A 148 -4.11 -15.47 -5.16
CA LEU A 148 -5.31 -16.20 -5.53
C LEU A 148 -5.59 -16.12 -7.04
N GLU A 149 -5.29 -14.99 -7.69
CA GLU A 149 -5.30 -14.89 -9.16
C GLU A 149 -4.25 -15.78 -9.81
N GLN A 150 -3.04 -15.83 -9.26
CA GLN A 150 -1.96 -16.71 -9.73
C GLN A 150 -2.36 -18.19 -9.59
N ALA A 151 -2.87 -18.60 -8.44
CA ALA A 151 -3.34 -19.96 -8.22
C ALA A 151 -4.46 -20.34 -9.19
N ARG A 152 -5.44 -19.46 -9.43
CA ARG A 152 -6.51 -19.69 -10.42
C ARG A 152 -5.99 -19.85 -11.84
N HIS A 153 -4.98 -19.08 -12.22
CA HIS A 153 -4.34 -19.20 -13.53
C HIS A 153 -3.50 -20.49 -13.63
N GLU A 154 -2.80 -20.88 -12.57
CA GLU A 154 -2.06 -22.14 -12.52
C GLU A 154 -3.02 -23.34 -12.64
N GLU A 155 -4.14 -23.33 -11.89
CA GLU A 155 -5.20 -24.33 -11.99
C GLU A 155 -5.82 -24.39 -13.39
N SER A 156 -6.07 -23.24 -14.04
CA SER A 156 -6.62 -23.24 -15.41
C SER A 156 -5.63 -23.82 -16.41
N MET A 157 -4.34 -23.49 -16.29
CA MET A 157 -3.29 -24.08 -17.14
C MET A 157 -3.15 -25.58 -16.90
N GLU A 158 -3.21 -26.03 -15.65
CA GLU A 158 -3.18 -27.46 -15.30
C GLU A 158 -4.39 -28.21 -15.89
N GLN A 159 -5.58 -27.62 -15.83
CA GLN A 159 -6.76 -28.18 -16.49
C GLN A 159 -6.59 -28.26 -18.01
N GLU A 160 -6.09 -27.21 -18.66
CA GLU A 160 -5.80 -27.24 -20.11
C GLU A 160 -4.74 -28.30 -20.47
N PHE A 161 -3.70 -28.47 -19.65
CA PHE A 161 -2.69 -29.52 -19.83
C PHE A 161 -3.28 -30.92 -19.68
N GLU A 162 -4.12 -31.15 -18.68
CA GLU A 162 -4.80 -32.43 -18.49
C GLU A 162 -5.84 -32.71 -19.59
N GLU A 163 -6.55 -31.69 -20.09
CA GLU A 163 -7.42 -31.82 -21.26
C GLU A 163 -6.62 -32.22 -22.51
N CYS A 164 -5.51 -31.53 -22.81
CA CYS A 164 -4.61 -31.89 -23.91
C CYS A 164 -4.08 -33.33 -23.79
N ARG A 165 -3.69 -33.73 -22.57
CA ARG A 165 -3.18 -35.08 -22.28
C ARG A 165 -4.26 -36.15 -22.48
N LEU A 166 -5.49 -35.90 -22.04
CA LEU A 166 -6.62 -36.80 -22.26
C LEU A 166 -6.96 -36.90 -23.75
N GLU A 167 -6.92 -35.78 -24.50
CA GLU A 167 -7.08 -35.81 -25.95
C GLU A 167 -6.01 -36.65 -26.65
N GLU A 168 -4.75 -36.54 -26.23
CA GLU A 168 -3.64 -37.36 -26.76
C GLU A 168 -3.83 -38.85 -26.45
N LEU A 169 -4.29 -39.19 -25.24
CA LEU A 169 -4.57 -40.58 -24.84
C LEU A 169 -5.80 -41.18 -25.54
N LEU A 170 -6.77 -40.34 -25.95
CA LEU A 170 -7.96 -40.75 -26.71
C LEU A 170 -7.73 -40.78 -28.24
N ALA A 171 -6.66 -40.18 -28.74
CA ALA A 171 -6.30 -40.16 -30.15
C ALA A 171 -6.13 -41.57 -30.79
N PRO A 172 -5.51 -42.58 -30.14
CA PRO A 172 -5.44 -43.93 -30.68
C PRO A 172 -6.82 -44.58 -30.80
N VAL A 173 -7.71 -44.35 -29.82
CA VAL A 173 -9.08 -44.91 -29.79
C VAL A 173 -9.96 -44.28 -30.88
N ARG A 174 -9.82 -42.97 -31.12
CA ARG A 174 -10.50 -42.26 -32.22
C ARG A 174 -9.95 -42.66 -33.60
N SER A 175 -8.66 -42.98 -33.71
CA SER A 175 -8.06 -43.45 -34.97
C SER A 175 -8.51 -44.86 -35.37
N GLY A 176 -9.02 -45.66 -34.43
CA GLY A 176 -9.50 -47.02 -34.67
C GLY A 176 -10.79 -47.14 -35.51
N VAL A 177 -11.50 -46.03 -35.75
CA VAL A 177 -12.82 -46.05 -36.42
C VAL A 177 -12.80 -45.44 -37.83
N ALA A 178 -11.70 -44.86 -38.32
CA ALA A 178 -11.66 -44.35 -39.69
C ALA A 178 -10.25 -44.29 -40.31
N GLN A 179 -9.77 -45.42 -40.80
CA GLN A 179 -8.75 -45.40 -41.85
C GLN A 179 -8.96 -46.46 -42.94
N ALA A 180 -10.21 -46.65 -43.36
CA ALA A 180 -10.51 -47.08 -44.72
C ALA A 180 -10.44 -45.85 -45.65
N GLY A 181 -9.26 -45.24 -45.75
CA GLY A 181 -8.98 -44.08 -46.59
C GLY A 181 -7.74 -44.35 -47.40
N PHE A 182 -7.78 -44.00 -48.69
CA PHE A 182 -6.68 -44.19 -49.62
C PHE A 182 -5.32 -43.88 -48.99
N GLY A 183 -4.35 -44.79 -49.12
CA GLY A 183 -3.06 -44.66 -48.46
C GLY A 183 -2.26 -43.43 -48.88
N HIS A 184 -1.26 -43.08 -48.07
CA HIS A 184 -0.42 -41.86 -48.11
C HIS A 184 0.14 -41.45 -49.50
N GLY A 185 0.20 -42.36 -50.46
CA GLY A 185 0.64 -42.14 -51.83
C GLY A 185 -0.48 -41.77 -52.82
N HIS A 186 -1.74 -41.83 -52.43
CA HIS A 186 -2.86 -41.72 -53.35
C HIS A 186 -3.11 -40.27 -53.79
N PRO A 187 -3.28 -40.00 -55.10
CA PRO A 187 -3.41 -38.66 -55.63
C PRO A 187 -4.61 -37.89 -55.06
N ALA A 188 -5.73 -38.56 -54.79
CA ALA A 188 -6.91 -37.92 -54.18
C ALA A 188 -6.63 -37.45 -52.73
N GLU A 189 -5.81 -38.18 -51.98
CA GLU A 189 -5.46 -37.83 -50.61
C GLU A 189 -4.47 -36.65 -50.57
N ARG A 190 -3.49 -36.63 -51.49
CA ARG A 190 -2.59 -35.49 -51.68
C ARG A 190 -3.34 -34.21 -52.02
N THR A 191 -4.34 -34.30 -52.89
CA THR A 191 -5.18 -33.15 -53.25
C THR A 191 -6.03 -32.68 -52.06
N ARG A 192 -6.64 -33.60 -51.30
CA ARG A 192 -7.38 -33.26 -50.07
C ARG A 192 -6.50 -32.56 -49.04
N ARG A 193 -5.29 -33.07 -48.79
CA ARG A 193 -4.34 -32.43 -47.85
C ARG A 193 -3.92 -31.04 -48.30
N ARG A 194 -3.61 -30.86 -49.59
CA ARG A 194 -3.29 -29.53 -50.15
C ARG A 194 -4.44 -28.54 -49.99
N LEU A 195 -5.68 -29.00 -50.23
CA LEU A 195 -6.86 -28.16 -50.04
C LEU A 195 -7.08 -27.83 -48.55
N PHE A 196 -6.91 -28.80 -47.66
CA PHE A 196 -7.04 -28.61 -46.22
C PHE A 196 -6.03 -27.58 -45.68
N VAL A 197 -4.76 -27.69 -46.06
CA VAL A 197 -3.73 -26.71 -45.70
C VAL A 197 -4.08 -25.31 -46.22
N LYS A 198 -4.59 -25.20 -47.46
CA LYS A 198 -5.05 -23.92 -48.00
C LYS A 198 -6.22 -23.32 -47.20
N VAL A 199 -7.15 -24.13 -46.73
CA VAL A 199 -8.27 -23.67 -45.90
C VAL A 199 -7.76 -23.18 -44.55
N LEU A 200 -6.85 -23.90 -43.90
CA LEU A 200 -6.27 -23.50 -42.62
C LEU A 200 -5.51 -22.17 -42.73
N LEU A 201 -4.68 -21.99 -43.76
CA LEU A 201 -3.95 -20.74 -44.00
C LEU A 201 -4.87 -19.55 -44.31
N ARG A 202 -6.00 -19.80 -44.98
CA ARG A 202 -7.02 -18.75 -45.20
C ARG A 202 -7.75 -18.39 -43.91
N ARG A 203 -8.04 -19.39 -43.06
CA ARG A 203 -8.69 -19.18 -41.77
C ARG A 203 -7.77 -18.43 -40.80
N SER A 204 -6.48 -18.78 -40.72
CA SER A 204 -5.52 -18.07 -39.87
C SER A 204 -5.40 -16.60 -40.28
N ARG A 205 -5.26 -16.34 -41.58
CA ARG A 205 -5.22 -14.97 -42.11
C ARG A 205 -6.51 -14.18 -41.85
N ALA A 206 -7.67 -14.83 -41.91
CA ALA A 206 -8.93 -14.18 -41.57
C ALA A 206 -9.03 -13.82 -40.08
N LEU A 207 -8.50 -14.67 -39.20
CA LEU A 207 -8.44 -14.41 -37.76
C LEU A 207 -7.45 -13.27 -37.43
N GLU A 208 -6.29 -13.23 -38.10
CA GLU A 208 -5.34 -12.11 -37.97
C GLU A 208 -5.99 -10.77 -38.38
N LEU A 209 -6.70 -10.75 -39.51
CA LEU A 209 -7.41 -9.55 -39.98
C LEU A 209 -8.59 -9.12 -39.09
N LEU A 210 -9.21 -10.05 -38.35
CA LEU A 210 -10.25 -9.72 -37.39
C LEU A 210 -9.65 -9.22 -36.07
N GLY A 211 -8.52 -9.79 -35.63
CA GLY A 211 -7.81 -9.36 -34.42
C GLY A 211 -7.16 -7.97 -34.52
N GLU A 212 -6.80 -7.50 -35.71
CA GLU A 212 -6.28 -6.14 -35.92
C GLU A 212 -7.35 -5.03 -35.90
N ASN A 213 -8.65 -5.37 -35.89
CA ASN A 213 -9.75 -4.39 -35.83
C ASN A 213 -10.28 -4.14 -34.40
N GLU A 214 -9.73 -4.81 -33.38
CA GLU A 214 -10.10 -4.64 -31.97
C GLU A 214 -9.01 -3.94 -31.12
N ALA A 215 -8.17 -3.12 -31.76
CA ALA A 215 -7.22 -2.20 -31.12
C ALA A 215 -7.46 -0.75 -31.60
#